data_AF-A0A1M4XLI4-F1
#
_entry.id   AF-A0A1M4XLI4-F1
#
_cell.length_a   1.000
_cell.length_b   1.000
_cell.length_c   1.000
_cell.angle_alpha   90.00
_cell.angle_beta   90.00
_cell.angle_gamma   90.00
#
_symmetry.space_group_name_H-M   'P 1'
#
loop_
_entity.id
_entity.type
_entity.pdbx_description
1 polymer ?
#
loop_
_entity_poly.entity_id
_entity_poly.type
_entity_poly.pdbx_seq_one_letter_code
_entity_poly.pdbx_strand_id
1 'polypeptide(L)'
;MKPLNLNILTTVNILFYSRMIFSLICGFTLLHFWGKDGKISSFSNLVILIVIIFLGLLFGLYGVTLLKKIVIPRSKYPLVLNLLCNMRGLGKTDYYGSLKFDLNNIIKDNKLRLTLYYVNNPQYPILTFNKNKILYYTQEYDWDNFKWNYKTIPQGRGEKQILEFQGINRNNTKIKDNIDFEKIDAKENEVLLLFIIHDLLFGKRSSFYY
;
A
#
# COMPACT_ATOMS: atom_id res chain seq x y z
N MET A 1 -5.60 -16.80 -21.01
CA MET A 1 -5.76 -15.32 -20.90
C MET A 1 -4.38 -14.69 -20.79
N LYS A 2 -4.12 -13.57 -21.48
CA LYS A 2 -2.81 -12.89 -21.44
C LYS A 2 -2.62 -12.10 -20.13
N PRO A 3 -1.43 -12.11 -19.52
CA PRO A 3 -1.17 -11.31 -18.32
C PRO A 3 -1.20 -9.81 -18.66
N LEU A 4 -1.73 -9.03 -17.72
CA LEU A 4 -1.77 -7.58 -17.79
C LEU A 4 -0.38 -7.04 -17.43
N ASN A 5 0.30 -6.42 -18.38
CA ASN A 5 1.69 -5.99 -18.23
C ASN A 5 1.80 -4.57 -17.65
N LEU A 6 1.05 -4.30 -16.58
CA LEU A 6 1.15 -3.05 -15.83
C LEU A 6 2.11 -3.21 -14.66
N ASN A 7 2.89 -2.17 -14.39
CA ASN A 7 3.69 -2.03 -13.17
C ASN A 7 2.76 -2.09 -11.93
N ILE A 8 3.24 -2.71 -10.85
CA ILE A 8 2.52 -2.86 -9.58
C ILE A 8 2.07 -1.50 -9.06
N LEU A 9 2.96 -0.51 -9.05
CA LEU A 9 2.70 0.84 -8.56
C LEU A 9 1.59 1.53 -9.37
N THR A 10 1.63 1.38 -10.70
CA THR A 10 0.57 1.88 -11.59
C THR A 10 -0.76 1.21 -11.27
N THR A 11 -0.75 -0.09 -11.03
CA THR A 11 -1.97 -0.85 -10.73
C THR A 11 -2.58 -0.43 -9.39
N VAL A 12 -1.76 -0.22 -8.36
CA VAL A 12 -2.21 0.31 -7.06
C VAL A 12 -2.84 1.69 -7.21
N ASN A 13 -2.22 2.59 -7.99
CA ASN A 13 -2.78 3.92 -8.23
C ASN A 13 -4.13 3.84 -8.97
N ILE A 14 -4.25 2.99 -9.99
CA ILE A 14 -5.51 2.76 -10.70
C ILE A 14 -6.60 2.29 -9.73
N LEU A 15 -6.29 1.31 -8.87
CA LEU A 15 -7.23 0.80 -7.87
C LEU A 15 -7.63 1.90 -6.87
N PHE A 16 -6.67 2.70 -6.39
CA PHE A 16 -6.93 3.81 -5.48
C PHE A 16 -7.88 4.84 -6.10
N TYR A 17 -7.59 5.33 -7.31
CA TYR A 17 -8.44 6.32 -7.99
C TYR A 17 -9.79 5.74 -8.41
N SER A 18 -9.84 4.46 -8.78
CA SER A 18 -11.12 3.81 -9.09
C SER A 18 -12.08 3.79 -7.89
N ARG A 19 -11.56 3.71 -6.65
CA ARG A 19 -12.37 3.86 -5.43
C ARG A 19 -13.14 5.17 -5.44
N MET A 20 -12.42 6.26 -5.68
CA MET A 20 -12.98 7.60 -5.70
C MET A 20 -13.98 7.76 -6.84
N ILE A 21 -13.63 7.28 -8.04
CA ILE A 21 -14.51 7.35 -9.21
C ILE A 21 -15.81 6.58 -8.97
N PHE A 22 -15.76 5.34 -8.46
CA PHE A 22 -16.97 4.58 -8.15
C PHE A 22 -17.82 5.27 -7.08
N SER A 23 -17.21 5.83 -6.03
CA SER A 23 -17.93 6.62 -5.02
C SER A 23 -18.64 7.83 -5.63
N LEU A 24 -17.95 8.58 -6.49
CA LEU A 24 -18.49 9.78 -7.13
C LEU A 24 -19.62 9.47 -8.11
N ILE A 25 -19.48 8.42 -8.93
CA ILE A 25 -20.53 7.96 -9.84
C ILE A 25 -21.79 7.61 -9.05
N CYS A 26 -21.65 6.80 -8.00
CA CYS A 26 -22.79 6.40 -7.17
C CYS A 26 -23.44 7.62 -6.50
N GLY A 27 -22.66 8.48 -5.85
CA GLY A 27 -23.16 9.70 -5.22
C GLY A 27 -23.90 10.61 -6.20
N PHE A 28 -23.32 10.83 -7.38
CA PHE A 28 -23.95 11.65 -8.43
C PHE A 28 -25.26 11.05 -8.93
N THR A 29 -25.30 9.73 -9.18
CA THR A 29 -26.53 9.06 -9.61
C THR A 29 -27.63 9.17 -8.55
N LEU A 30 -27.31 8.94 -7.27
CA LEU A 30 -28.27 9.07 -6.17
C LEU A 30 -28.78 10.51 -6.01
N LEU A 31 -27.90 11.51 -6.15
CA LEU A 31 -28.29 12.92 -6.14
C LEU A 31 -29.19 13.29 -7.32
N HIS A 32 -28.92 12.75 -8.52
CA HIS A 32 -29.75 13.00 -9.69
C HIS A 32 -31.16 12.40 -9.54
N PHE A 33 -31.29 11.22 -8.92
CA PHE A 33 -32.58 10.61 -8.62
C PHE A 33 -33.29 11.22 -7.41
N TRP A 34 -32.58 11.99 -6.58
CA TRP A 34 -33.16 12.79 -5.50
C TRP A 34 -33.84 14.05 -6.09
N GLY A 35 -34.89 13.83 -6.88
CA GLY A 35 -35.74 14.87 -7.45
C GLY A 35 -36.42 15.69 -6.35
N LYS A 36 -36.37 17.02 -6.46
CA LYS A 36 -36.97 17.98 -5.52
C LYS A 36 -38.48 18.10 -5.72
N ASP A 37 -39.24 17.06 -5.38
CA ASP A 37 -40.69 17.18 -5.31
C ASP A 37 -41.14 17.18 -3.85
N GLY A 38 -41.18 18.38 -3.25
CA GLY A 38 -41.81 18.63 -1.95
C GLY A 38 -41.04 19.57 -1.01
N LYS A 39 -41.79 20.19 -0.07
CA LYS A 39 -41.24 20.99 1.05
C LYS A 39 -40.56 20.08 2.07
N ILE A 40 -39.39 19.55 1.73
CA ILE A 40 -38.54 18.80 2.64
C ILE A 40 -37.83 19.79 3.59
N SER A 41 -37.87 19.54 4.89
CA SER A 41 -37.26 20.42 5.90
C SER A 41 -35.73 20.41 5.81
N SER A 42 -35.08 21.49 6.27
CA SER A 42 -33.60 21.59 6.27
C SER A 42 -32.90 20.40 6.94
N PHE A 43 -33.46 19.89 8.04
CA PHE A 43 -32.91 18.74 8.76
C PHE A 43 -33.01 17.42 7.98
N SER A 44 -34.15 17.17 7.33
CA SER A 44 -34.34 15.93 6.55
C SER A 44 -33.47 15.92 5.29
N ASN A 45 -33.26 17.07 4.64
CA ASN A 45 -32.30 17.20 3.55
C ASN A 45 -30.87 16.86 3.99
N LEU A 46 -30.46 17.31 5.19
CA LEU A 46 -29.13 17.01 5.73
C LEU A 46 -28.95 15.51 6.01
N VAL A 47 -29.96 14.86 6.59
CA VAL A 47 -29.93 13.39 6.83
C VAL A 47 -29.82 12.62 5.51
N ILE A 48 -30.62 12.98 4.50
CA ILE A 48 -30.58 12.32 3.19
C ILE A 48 -29.21 12.50 2.52
N LEU A 49 -28.62 13.69 2.59
CA LEU A 49 -27.29 13.95 2.04
C LEU A 49 -26.21 13.08 2.72
N ILE A 50 -26.27 12.95 4.04
CA ILE A 50 -25.35 12.07 4.79
C ILE A 50 -25.50 10.61 4.34
N VAL A 51 -26.73 10.13 4.15
CA VAL A 51 -27.01 8.78 3.66
C VAL A 51 -26.45 8.56 2.25
N ILE A 52 -26.63 9.52 1.34
CA ILE A 52 -26.09 9.45 -0.02
C ILE A 52 -24.56 9.38 0.00
N ILE A 53 -23.90 10.23 0.80
CA ILE A 53 -22.44 10.22 0.95
C ILE A 53 -21.99 8.85 1.48
N PHE A 54 -22.65 8.33 2.52
CA PHE A 54 -22.32 7.04 3.10
C PHE A 54 -22.47 5.89 2.10
N LEU A 55 -23.58 5.84 1.36
CA LEU A 55 -23.82 4.84 0.31
C LEU A 55 -22.79 4.94 -0.82
N GLY A 56 -22.43 6.16 -1.24
CA GLY A 56 -21.37 6.38 -2.22
C GLY A 56 -20.03 5.82 -1.77
N LEU A 57 -19.62 6.09 -0.51
CA LEU A 57 -18.39 5.56 0.07
C LEU A 57 -18.38 4.02 0.13
N LEU A 58 -19.51 3.41 0.52
CA LEU A 58 -19.65 1.95 0.50
C LEU A 58 -19.53 1.39 -0.91
N PHE A 59 -20.22 2.00 -1.89
CA PHE A 59 -20.16 1.57 -3.27
C PHE A 59 -18.74 1.64 -3.84
N GLY A 60 -17.97 2.68 -3.50
CA GLY A 60 -16.55 2.77 -3.86
C GLY A 60 -15.71 1.61 -3.32
N LEU A 61 -15.92 1.21 -2.06
CA LEU A 61 -15.24 0.06 -1.44
C LEU A 61 -15.60 -1.26 -2.14
N TYR A 62 -16.88 -1.48 -2.42
CA TYR A 62 -17.34 -2.68 -3.12
C TYR A 62 -16.83 -2.72 -4.57
N GLY A 63 -16.90 -1.59 -5.28
CA GLY A 63 -16.42 -1.47 -6.66
C GLY A 63 -14.94 -1.78 -6.80
N VAL A 64 -14.11 -1.23 -5.90
CA VAL A 64 -12.67 -1.57 -5.86
C VAL A 64 -12.43 -3.03 -5.50
N THR A 65 -13.20 -3.59 -4.57
CA THR A 65 -13.07 -5.01 -4.22
C THR A 65 -13.36 -5.90 -5.44
N LEU A 66 -14.37 -5.57 -6.24
CA LEU A 66 -14.66 -6.30 -7.49
C LEU A 66 -13.55 -6.11 -8.53
N LEU A 67 -13.08 -4.87 -8.72
CA LEU A 67 -12.01 -4.57 -9.67
C LEU A 67 -10.71 -5.30 -9.29
N LYS A 68 -10.39 -5.34 -7.99
CA LYS A 68 -9.25 -6.09 -7.43
C LYS A 68 -9.30 -7.56 -7.83
N LYS A 69 -10.47 -8.22 -7.70
CA LYS A 69 -10.67 -9.63 -8.10
C LYS A 69 -10.42 -9.90 -9.58
N ILE A 70 -10.59 -8.89 -10.44
CA ILE A 70 -10.38 -9.02 -11.88
C ILE A 70 -8.92 -8.72 -12.25
N VAL A 71 -8.33 -7.67 -11.68
CA VAL A 71 -7.02 -7.16 -12.09
C VAL A 71 -5.87 -7.93 -11.45
N ILE A 72 -5.94 -8.20 -10.15
CA ILE A 72 -4.81 -8.80 -9.40
C ILE A 72 -4.42 -10.18 -9.96
N PRO A 73 -5.35 -11.14 -10.16
CA PRO A 73 -4.99 -12.47 -10.66
C PRO A 73 -4.36 -12.45 -12.07
N ARG A 74 -4.61 -11.38 -12.84
CA ARG A 74 -4.07 -11.19 -14.20
C ARG A 74 -2.74 -10.45 -14.21
N SER A 75 -2.32 -9.87 -13.08
CA SER A 75 -1.05 -9.16 -13.00
C SER A 75 0.14 -10.13 -13.09
N LYS A 76 1.31 -9.61 -13.48
CA LYS A 76 2.55 -10.40 -13.52
C LYS A 76 3.00 -10.87 -12.13
N TYR A 77 2.65 -10.12 -11.07
CA TYR A 77 3.05 -10.40 -9.68
C TYR A 77 1.85 -10.33 -8.72
N PRO A 78 0.88 -11.28 -8.80
CA PRO A 78 -0.38 -11.17 -8.08
C PRO A 78 -0.23 -11.09 -6.56
N LEU A 79 0.67 -11.90 -5.99
CA LEU A 79 0.85 -11.97 -4.53
C LEU A 79 1.38 -10.65 -3.97
N VAL A 80 2.44 -10.13 -4.59
CA VAL A 80 3.10 -8.90 -4.15
C VAL A 80 2.17 -7.70 -4.30
N LEU A 81 1.49 -7.58 -5.45
CA LEU A 81 0.49 -6.54 -5.68
C LEU A 81 -0.65 -6.61 -4.65
N ASN A 82 -1.10 -7.81 -4.32
CA ASN A 82 -2.20 -8.01 -3.39
C ASN A 82 -1.83 -7.62 -1.95
N LEU A 83 -0.65 -8.00 -1.48
CA LEU A 83 -0.16 -7.60 -0.15
C LEU A 83 -0.05 -6.08 -0.04
N LEU A 84 0.48 -5.43 -1.08
CA LEU A 84 0.53 -3.97 -1.14
C LEU A 84 -0.87 -3.35 -1.13
N CYS A 85 -1.84 -3.93 -1.84
CA CYS A 85 -3.22 -3.48 -1.80
C CYS A 85 -3.85 -3.65 -0.40
N ASN A 86 -3.59 -4.76 0.30
CA ASN A 86 -4.09 -4.98 1.66
C ASN A 86 -3.54 -3.94 2.63
N MET A 87 -2.21 -3.69 2.61
CA MET A 87 -1.57 -2.66 3.43
C MET A 87 -2.15 -1.25 3.20
N ARG A 88 -2.60 -0.97 1.98
CA ARG A 88 -3.24 0.30 1.60
C ARG A 88 -4.76 0.32 1.83
N GLY A 89 -5.35 -0.72 2.41
CA GLY A 89 -6.80 -0.82 2.63
C GLY A 89 -7.61 -0.78 1.33
N LEU A 90 -7.03 -1.24 0.22
CA LEU A 90 -7.69 -1.25 -1.09
C LEU A 90 -8.55 -2.51 -1.23
N GLY A 91 -9.80 -2.38 -0.78
CA GLY A 91 -10.79 -3.45 -0.81
C GLY A 91 -10.59 -4.50 0.28
N LYS A 92 -11.32 -5.62 0.18
CA LYS A 92 -11.19 -6.73 1.15
C LYS A 92 -9.83 -7.42 1.06
N THR A 93 -9.36 -7.91 2.20
CA THR A 93 -8.18 -8.77 2.32
C THR A 93 -8.49 -10.13 1.70
N ASP A 94 -7.86 -10.39 0.57
CA ASP A 94 -7.87 -11.69 -0.12
C ASP A 94 -6.39 -12.07 -0.34
N TYR A 95 -6.09 -13.28 -0.82
CA TYR A 95 -4.73 -13.67 -1.25
C TYR A 95 -4.78 -14.34 -2.62
N TYR A 96 -3.98 -13.83 -3.57
CA TYR A 96 -3.90 -14.33 -4.94
C TYR A 96 -2.45 -14.57 -5.34
N GLY A 97 -2.17 -15.68 -6.04
CA GLY A 97 -0.89 -15.93 -6.69
C GLY A 97 0.09 -16.83 -5.95
N SER A 98 1.25 -17.05 -6.57
CA SER A 98 2.30 -17.95 -6.09
C SER A 98 3.40 -17.20 -5.35
N LEU A 99 4.06 -17.89 -4.41
CA LEU A 99 5.32 -17.49 -3.78
C LEU A 99 6.53 -17.57 -4.73
N LYS A 100 6.38 -18.19 -5.90
CA LYS A 100 7.45 -18.31 -6.90
C LYS A 100 7.49 -17.05 -7.77
N PHE A 101 8.41 -16.15 -7.48
CA PHE A 101 8.71 -14.97 -8.31
C PHE A 101 10.20 -14.62 -8.24
N ASP A 102 10.67 -13.88 -9.24
CA ASP A 102 12.07 -13.45 -9.37
C ASP A 102 12.25 -12.01 -8.90
N LEU A 103 13.15 -11.80 -7.94
CA LEU A 103 13.47 -10.50 -7.36
C LEU A 103 13.91 -9.47 -8.42
N ASN A 104 14.83 -9.86 -9.30
CA ASN A 104 15.42 -8.96 -10.30
C ASN A 104 14.36 -8.51 -11.31
N ASN A 105 13.47 -9.42 -11.71
CA ASN A 105 12.37 -9.10 -12.60
C ASN A 105 11.40 -8.08 -11.97
N ILE A 106 11.05 -8.24 -10.69
CA ILE A 106 10.17 -7.28 -10.00
C ILE A 106 10.85 -5.91 -9.87
N ILE A 107 12.12 -5.86 -9.46
CA ILE A 107 12.87 -4.60 -9.35
C ILE A 107 12.91 -3.89 -10.69
N LYS A 108 13.27 -4.61 -11.76
CA LYS A 108 13.40 -4.06 -13.12
C LYS A 108 12.07 -3.56 -13.67
N ASP A 109 11.01 -4.37 -13.58
CA ASP A 109 9.69 -4.02 -14.12
C ASP A 109 9.08 -2.81 -13.41
N ASN A 110 9.37 -2.67 -12.11
CA ASN A 110 8.84 -1.58 -11.30
C ASN A 110 9.79 -0.38 -11.17
N LYS A 111 10.99 -0.45 -11.77
CA LYS A 111 12.06 0.55 -11.71
C LYS A 111 12.42 0.96 -10.27
N LEU A 112 12.49 -0.01 -9.36
CA LEU A 112 12.71 0.26 -7.93
C LEU A 112 14.16 0.64 -7.66
N ARG A 113 14.36 1.69 -6.85
CA ARG A 113 15.66 2.04 -6.28
C ARG A 113 15.91 1.18 -5.06
N LEU A 114 17.01 0.44 -5.04
CA LEU A 114 17.39 -0.42 -3.91
C LEU A 114 18.07 0.34 -2.77
N THR A 115 18.40 1.60 -2.98
CA THR A 115 18.97 2.47 -1.96
C THR A 115 18.05 3.66 -1.75
N LEU A 116 17.69 3.89 -0.49
CA LEU A 116 16.81 4.95 -0.03
C LEU A 116 17.62 6.00 0.71
N TYR A 117 17.33 7.27 0.45
CA TYR A 117 18.02 8.43 1.00
C TYR A 117 17.04 9.37 1.71
N TYR A 118 17.56 10.27 2.54
CA TYR A 118 16.76 11.37 3.05
C TYR A 118 16.53 12.40 1.94
N VAL A 119 15.32 12.96 1.87
CA VAL A 119 14.99 14.05 0.91
C VAL A 119 15.99 15.20 1.02
N ASN A 120 16.35 15.56 2.26
CA ASN A 120 17.25 16.68 2.53
C ASN A 120 18.74 16.29 2.53
N ASN A 121 19.08 15.01 2.36
CA ASN A 121 20.46 14.57 2.38
C ASN A 121 20.68 13.32 1.49
N PRO A 122 20.87 13.52 0.16
CA PRO A 122 21.01 12.44 -0.80
C PRO A 122 22.37 11.73 -0.72
N GLN A 123 23.32 12.22 0.07
CA GLN A 123 24.66 11.62 0.18
C GLN A 123 24.72 10.46 1.17
N TYR A 124 23.75 10.35 2.08
CA TYR A 124 23.78 9.36 3.16
C TYR A 124 22.63 8.36 2.99
N PRO A 125 22.94 7.11 2.56
CA PRO A 125 21.92 6.08 2.40
C PRO A 125 21.35 5.70 3.77
N ILE A 126 20.03 5.68 3.86
CA ILE A 126 19.30 5.24 5.06
C ILE A 126 19.13 3.74 5.01
N LEU A 127 18.56 3.23 3.93
CA LEU A 127 18.34 1.82 3.71
C LEU A 127 18.94 1.39 2.39
N THR A 128 19.65 0.27 2.38
CA THR A 128 20.04 -0.42 1.15
C THR A 128 19.57 -1.87 1.20
N PHE A 129 18.84 -2.28 0.18
CA PHE A 129 18.30 -3.62 0.04
C PHE A 129 19.28 -4.48 -0.77
N ASN A 130 19.82 -5.53 -0.16
CA ASN A 130 20.78 -6.42 -0.80
C ASN A 130 20.36 -7.88 -0.61
N LYS A 131 19.60 -8.43 -1.56
CA LYS A 131 19.14 -9.84 -1.54
C LYS A 131 18.70 -10.29 -0.14
N ASN A 132 19.48 -11.12 0.54
CA ASN A 132 19.14 -11.67 1.86
C ASN A 132 19.44 -10.73 3.04
N LYS A 133 19.88 -9.49 2.78
CA LYS A 133 20.23 -8.51 3.80
C LYS A 133 19.63 -7.14 3.54
N ILE A 134 19.54 -6.36 4.60
CA ILE A 134 19.19 -4.95 4.59
C ILE A 134 20.25 -4.18 5.37
N LEU A 135 20.80 -3.13 4.77
CA LEU A 135 21.70 -2.22 5.44
C LEU A 135 20.88 -1.04 5.95
N TYR A 136 21.02 -0.71 7.23
CA TYR A 136 20.54 0.52 7.83
C TYR A 136 21.74 1.39 8.19
N TYR A 137 21.88 2.52 7.48
CA TYR A 137 23.11 3.30 7.42
C TYR A 137 24.32 2.42 7.07
N THR A 138 25.16 2.13 8.06
CA THR A 138 26.38 1.32 7.93
C THR A 138 26.22 -0.09 8.50
N GLN A 139 25.11 -0.38 9.18
CA GLN A 139 24.89 -1.66 9.84
C GLN A 139 24.08 -2.60 8.96
N GLU A 140 24.53 -3.84 8.88
CA GLU A 140 23.92 -4.87 8.06
C GLU A 140 23.08 -5.83 8.92
N TYR A 141 21.86 -6.14 8.47
CA TYR A 141 20.94 -7.06 9.12
C TYR A 141 20.47 -8.12 8.12
N ASP A 142 20.44 -9.37 8.56
CA ASP A 142 19.89 -10.47 7.76
C ASP A 142 18.33 -10.46 7.86
N TRP A 143 17.65 -10.65 6.73
CA TRP A 143 16.17 -10.61 6.67
C TRP A 143 15.50 -11.68 7.54
N ASP A 144 16.19 -12.77 7.80
CA ASP A 144 15.73 -13.89 8.64
C ASP A 144 15.46 -13.47 10.09
N ASN A 145 16.14 -12.44 10.58
CA ASN A 145 16.05 -11.91 11.94
C ASN A 145 15.51 -10.48 11.99
N PHE A 146 15.25 -9.90 10.83
CA PHE A 146 14.66 -8.58 10.69
C PHE A 146 13.12 -8.67 10.73
N LYS A 147 12.51 -7.91 11.63
CA LYS A 147 11.05 -7.77 11.73
C LYS A 147 10.67 -6.35 11.40
N TRP A 148 9.54 -6.17 10.73
CA TRP A 148 9.04 -4.85 10.38
C TRP A 148 7.52 -4.80 10.51
N ASN A 149 7.00 -3.60 10.70
CA ASN A 149 5.58 -3.35 10.79
C ASN A 149 5.20 -2.01 10.17
N TYR A 150 4.18 -2.03 9.32
CA TYR A 150 3.59 -0.82 8.74
C TYR A 150 2.40 -0.37 9.58
N LYS A 151 2.47 0.85 10.12
CA LYS A 151 1.44 1.40 11.01
C LYS A 151 1.10 2.82 10.65
N THR A 152 -0.13 3.19 10.98
CA THR A 152 -0.56 4.59 11.00
C THR A 152 -0.56 5.06 12.46
N ILE A 153 0.18 6.13 12.74
CA ILE A 153 0.26 6.75 14.06
C ILE A 153 -0.40 8.14 14.04
N PRO A 154 -1.03 8.58 15.14
CA PRO A 154 -1.58 9.93 15.22
C PRO A 154 -0.45 10.97 15.25
N GLN A 155 -0.56 12.03 14.44
CA GLN A 155 0.35 13.17 14.42
C GLN A 155 -0.46 14.48 14.51
N GLY A 156 -0.69 14.94 15.74
CA GLY A 156 -1.51 16.13 16.01
C GLY A 156 -2.97 15.92 15.59
N ARG A 157 -3.46 16.70 14.62
CA ARG A 157 -4.80 16.54 14.02
C ARG A 157 -4.84 15.57 12.84
N GLY A 158 -3.69 15.06 12.40
CA GLY A 158 -3.55 14.18 11.25
C GLY A 158 -3.11 12.77 11.63
N GLU A 159 -2.99 11.95 10.60
CA GLU A 159 -2.43 10.60 10.66
C GLU A 159 -1.10 10.60 9.90
N LYS A 160 -0.15 9.82 10.41
CA LYS A 160 1.17 9.66 9.81
C LYS A 160 1.46 8.17 9.60
N GLN A 161 1.82 7.81 8.39
CA GLN A 161 2.21 6.45 8.07
C GLN A 161 3.70 6.27 8.36
N ILE A 162 4.04 5.20 9.06
CA ILE A 162 5.43 4.86 9.42
C ILE A 162 5.69 3.38 9.18
N LEU A 163 6.97 3.06 8.98
CA LEU A 163 7.46 1.69 8.97
C LEU A 163 8.39 1.49 10.16
N GLU A 164 7.92 0.76 11.17
CA GLU A 164 8.73 0.35 12.30
C GLU A 164 9.52 -0.91 11.94
N PHE A 165 10.76 -1.01 12.41
CA PHE A 165 11.55 -2.21 12.20
C PHE A 165 12.50 -2.47 13.37
N GLN A 166 12.86 -3.73 13.51
CA GLN A 166 13.79 -4.21 14.52
C GLN A 166 14.58 -5.40 13.99
N GLY A 167 15.83 -5.50 14.39
CA GLY A 167 16.74 -6.53 13.92
C GLY A 167 17.91 -6.72 14.88
N ILE A 168 18.63 -7.81 14.67
CA ILE A 168 19.87 -8.11 15.40
C ILE A 168 20.92 -8.40 14.33
N ASN A 169 22.03 -7.69 14.36
CA ASN A 169 23.13 -7.93 13.42
C ASN A 169 24.04 -9.05 13.91
N ARG A 170 25.03 -9.42 13.08
CA ARG A 170 26.03 -10.46 13.41
C ARG A 170 26.87 -10.15 14.65
N ASN A 171 27.02 -8.87 14.98
CA ASN A 171 27.73 -8.40 16.18
C ASN A 171 26.81 -8.34 17.41
N ASN A 172 25.63 -8.98 17.35
CA ASN A 172 24.60 -8.98 18.40
C ASN A 172 24.10 -7.58 18.80
N THR A 173 24.31 -6.58 17.94
CA THR A 173 23.78 -5.24 18.11
C THR A 173 22.32 -5.23 17.68
N LYS A 174 21.45 -4.77 18.58
CA LYS A 174 20.02 -4.68 18.33
C LYS A 174 19.67 -3.31 17.79
N ILE A 175 18.74 -3.28 16.84
CA ILE A 175 18.07 -2.07 16.39
C ILE A 175 16.58 -2.18 16.65
N LYS A 176 15.98 -1.05 17.02
CA LYS A 176 14.54 -0.81 16.98
C LYS A 176 14.34 0.65 16.59
N ASP A 177 13.84 0.87 15.39
CA ASP A 177 13.71 2.21 14.82
C ASP A 177 12.48 2.30 13.90
N ASN A 178 12.21 3.48 13.36
CA ASN A 178 11.17 3.69 12.37
C ASN A 178 11.61 4.56 11.20
N ILE A 179 10.90 4.39 10.10
CA ILE A 179 11.01 5.20 8.91
C ILE A 179 9.74 6.01 8.77
N ASP A 180 9.98 7.31 8.65
CA ASP A 180 9.00 8.30 8.26
C ASP A 180 9.04 8.45 6.74
N PHE A 181 7.97 8.05 6.05
CA PHE A 181 7.91 8.12 4.60
C PHE A 181 8.00 9.55 4.06
N GLU A 182 7.63 10.56 4.84
CA GLU A 182 7.75 11.97 4.44
C GLU A 182 9.20 12.44 4.35
N LYS A 183 10.12 11.73 5.01
CA LYS A 183 11.54 12.08 5.05
C LYS A 183 12.38 11.33 4.01
N ILE A 184 11.82 10.36 3.29
CA ILE A 184 12.55 9.53 2.34
C ILE A 184 12.34 10.00 0.89
N ASP A 185 13.40 10.01 0.09
CA ASP A 185 13.34 10.23 -1.37
C ASP A 185 12.85 8.98 -2.13
N ALA A 186 11.68 8.48 -1.77
CA ALA A 186 10.98 7.41 -2.46
C ALA A 186 9.49 7.47 -2.15
N LYS A 187 8.66 7.01 -3.09
CA LYS A 187 7.23 6.91 -2.81
C LYS A 187 7.00 5.82 -1.77
N GLU A 188 6.07 6.05 -0.86
CA GLU A 188 5.69 5.08 0.17
C GLU A 188 5.44 3.67 -0.40
N ASN A 189 4.67 3.58 -1.49
CA ASN A 189 4.39 2.30 -2.15
C ASN A 189 5.66 1.62 -2.70
N GLU A 190 6.69 2.37 -3.08
CA GLU A 190 7.97 1.80 -3.53
C GLU A 190 8.74 1.20 -2.34
N VAL A 191 8.77 1.93 -1.22
CA VAL A 191 9.40 1.43 0.02
C VAL A 191 8.68 0.18 0.51
N LEU A 192 7.35 0.23 0.65
CA LEU A 192 6.54 -0.93 1.06
C LEU A 192 6.74 -2.13 0.13
N LEU A 193 6.79 -1.89 -1.17
CA LEU A 193 7.02 -2.93 -2.17
C LEU A 193 8.38 -3.61 -1.96
N LEU A 194 9.46 -2.85 -1.70
CA LEU A 194 10.76 -3.42 -1.38
C LEU A 194 10.72 -4.30 -0.13
N PHE A 195 10.09 -3.84 0.94
CA PHE A 195 9.93 -4.62 2.17
C PHE A 195 9.14 -5.90 1.94
N ILE A 196 8.01 -5.84 1.23
CA ILE A 196 7.19 -7.03 0.90
C ILE A 196 8.03 -8.05 0.13
N ILE A 197 8.69 -7.65 -0.96
CA ILE A 197 9.41 -8.59 -1.83
C ILE A 197 10.53 -9.30 -1.06
N HIS A 198 11.31 -8.55 -0.28
CA HIS A 198 12.44 -9.12 0.45
C HIS A 198 11.99 -9.96 1.65
N ASP A 199 10.95 -9.54 2.38
CA ASP A 199 10.36 -10.32 3.47
C ASP A 199 9.75 -11.65 2.99
N LEU A 200 9.12 -11.66 1.81
CA LEU A 200 8.58 -12.89 1.22
C LEU A 200 9.67 -13.89 0.81
N LEU A 201 10.78 -13.39 0.27
CA LEU A 201 11.88 -14.21 -0.26
C LEU A 201 12.86 -14.68 0.82
N PHE A 202 13.19 -13.82 1.77
CA PHE A 202 14.30 -14.03 2.71
C PHE A 202 13.91 -13.86 4.18
N GLY A 203 12.73 -13.29 4.46
CA GLY A 203 12.29 -12.95 5.80
C GLY A 203 11.29 -13.93 6.39
N LYS A 204 10.56 -13.43 7.39
CA LYS A 204 9.53 -14.20 8.14
C LYS A 204 8.17 -14.17 7.49
N ARG A 205 8.05 -13.54 6.31
CA ARG A 205 6.78 -13.34 5.59
C ARG A 205 5.76 -12.58 6.45
N SER A 206 6.25 -11.61 7.22
CA SER A 206 5.43 -10.75 8.09
C SER A 206 4.41 -9.92 7.29
N SER A 207 4.65 -9.73 6.00
CA SER A 207 3.74 -9.09 5.05
C SER A 207 2.36 -9.76 4.95
N PHE A 208 2.21 -11.06 5.23
CA PHE A 208 0.90 -11.75 5.21
C PHE A 208 -0.03 -11.38 6.38
N TYR A 209 0.42 -10.60 7.35
CA TYR A 209 -0.42 -10.21 8.50
C TYR A 209 -1.14 -8.86 8.30
N TYR A 210 -1.14 -8.34 7.06
CA TYR A 210 -1.84 -7.10 6.65
C TYR A 210 -2.89 -7.39 5.59
#